data_AF-A0A963P9U0-F1
#
_entry.id   AF-A0A963P9U0-F1
#
_cell.length_a   1.000
_cell.length_b   1.000
_cell.length_c   1.000
_cell.angle_alpha   90.00
_cell.angle_beta   90.00
_cell.angle_gamma   90.00
#
_symmetry.space_group_name_H-M   'P 1'
#
loop_
_entity.id
_entity.type
_entity.pdbx_description
1 polymer ?
#
loop_
_entity_poly.entity_id
_entity_poly.type
_entity_poly.pdbx_seq_one_letter_code
_entity_poly.pdbx_strand_id
1 'polypeptide(L)'
;MTQRYPAPALEDLPEDIRTRILEVQEKSGFIPNVFLGLARRPAEWRAFFAYHDALMLREESNLTKGEREMIVTTTSAANNC
;
A
#
# COMPACT_ATOMS: atom_id res chain seq x y z
N MET A 1 -2.54 -10.23 16.68
CA MET A 1 -3.64 -10.32 15.69
C MET A 1 -3.45 -11.58 14.87
N THR A 2 -4.51 -12.36 14.67
CA THR A 2 -4.47 -13.55 13.79
C THR A 2 -4.75 -13.12 12.36
N GLN A 3 -3.91 -13.55 11.41
CA GLN A 3 -4.10 -13.25 10.00
C GLN A 3 -5.34 -13.98 9.46
N ARG A 4 -6.38 -13.24 9.07
CA ARG A 4 -7.67 -13.80 8.62
C ARG A 4 -7.61 -14.44 7.23
N TYR A 5 -6.75 -13.93 6.35
CA TYR A 5 -6.56 -14.45 5.00
C TYR A 5 -5.06 -14.69 4.74
N PRO A 6 -4.68 -15.85 4.19
CA PRO A 6 -3.28 -16.13 3.89
C PRO A 6 -2.74 -15.16 2.84
N ALA A 7 -1.49 -14.73 3.03
CA ALA A 7 -0.76 -14.00 2.02
C ALA A 7 -0.33 -14.97 0.91
N PRO A 8 -0.35 -14.54 -0.36
CA PRO A 8 0.21 -15.33 -1.46
C PRO A 8 1.74 -15.37 -1.35
N ALA A 9 2.36 -16.42 -1.90
CA ALA A 9 3.80 -16.46 -2.10
C ALA A 9 4.19 -15.47 -3.21
N LEU A 10 5.39 -14.88 -3.14
CA LEU A 10 5.79 -13.82 -4.09
C LEU A 10 5.94 -14.37 -5.52
N GLU A 11 6.38 -15.62 -5.65
CA GLU A 11 6.52 -16.35 -6.90
C GLU A 11 5.19 -16.55 -7.64
N ASP A 12 4.08 -16.61 -6.92
CA ASP A 12 2.73 -16.80 -7.47
C ASP A 12 2.08 -15.47 -7.92
N LEU A 13 2.73 -14.34 -7.65
CA LEU A 13 2.19 -13.03 -8.00
C LEU A 13 2.48 -12.66 -9.46
N PRO A 14 1.55 -11.93 -10.12
CA PRO A 14 1.84 -11.27 -11.38
C PRO A 14 3.11 -10.42 -11.29
N GLU A 15 3.89 -10.42 -12.37
CA GLU A 15 5.21 -9.81 -12.41
C GLU A 15 5.21 -8.33 -12.00
N ASP A 16 4.25 -7.55 -12.47
CA ASP A 16 4.11 -6.13 -12.16
C ASP A 16 3.91 -5.87 -10.65
N ILE A 17 3.11 -6.72 -9.99
CA ILE A 17 2.87 -6.64 -8.54
C ILE A 17 4.13 -7.05 -7.80
N ARG A 18 4.77 -8.17 -8.18
CA ARG A 18 6.00 -8.66 -7.56
C ARG A 18 7.12 -7.62 -7.65
N THR A 19 7.34 -7.03 -8.82
CA THR A 19 8.36 -6.01 -9.05
C THR A 19 8.14 -4.81 -8.13
N ARG A 20 6.92 -4.27 -8.07
CA ARG A 20 6.61 -3.15 -7.19
C ARG A 20 6.78 -3.48 -5.70
N ILE A 21 6.47 -4.71 -5.27
CA ILE A 21 6.72 -5.16 -3.89
C ILE A 21 8.23 -5.18 -3.59
N LEU A 22 9.04 -5.73 -4.50
CA LEU A 22 10.49 -5.81 -4.34
C LEU A 22 11.15 -4.42 -4.33
N GLU A 23 10.70 -3.50 -5.19
CA GLU A 23 11.17 -2.11 -5.17
C GLU A 23 10.88 -1.41 -3.83
N VAL A 24 9.71 -1.67 -3.24
CA VAL A 24 9.38 -1.14 -1.91
C VAL A 24 10.28 -1.80 -0.86
N GLN A 25 10.45 -3.12 -0.92
CA GLN A 25 11.34 -3.83 0.00
C GLN A 25 12.77 -3.28 -0.02
N GLU A 26 13.32 -3.00 -1.20
CA GLU A 26 14.65 -2.42 -1.35
C GLU A 26 14.73 -1.02 -0.73
N LYS A 27 13.70 -0.20 -0.91
CA LYS A 27 13.63 1.18 -0.38
C LYS A 27 13.41 1.25 1.12
N SER A 28 12.53 0.41 1.68
CA SER A 28 12.16 0.45 3.11
C SER A 28 12.87 -0.58 3.98
N GLY A 29 13.59 -1.56 3.40
CA GLY A 29 14.24 -2.66 4.11
C GLY A 29 13.28 -3.76 4.58
N PHE A 30 11.98 -3.64 4.29
CA PHE A 30 10.95 -4.64 4.57
C PHE A 30 9.73 -4.42 3.66
N ILE A 31 8.83 -5.40 3.56
CA ILE A 31 7.56 -5.29 2.82
C ILE A 31 6.45 -4.87 3.79
N PRO A 32 5.82 -3.70 3.63
CA PRO A 32 4.67 -3.33 4.46
C PRO A 32 3.51 -4.31 4.25
N ASN A 33 2.88 -4.75 5.36
CA ASN A 33 1.88 -5.82 5.34
C ASN A 33 0.70 -5.57 4.38
N VAL A 34 0.33 -4.32 4.11
CA VAL A 34 -0.74 -3.96 3.16
C VAL A 34 -0.48 -4.45 1.75
N PHE A 35 0.80 -4.49 1.33
CA PHE A 35 1.19 -4.99 0.00
C PHE A 35 0.85 -6.47 -0.15
N LEU A 36 1.20 -7.30 0.85
CA LEU A 36 0.93 -8.74 0.83
C LEU A 36 -0.55 -9.05 1.16
N GLY A 37 -1.15 -8.28 2.05
CA GLY A 37 -2.54 -8.46 2.48
C GLY A 37 -3.55 -8.29 1.35
N LEU A 38 -3.29 -7.35 0.42
CA LEU A 38 -4.16 -7.14 -0.75
C LEU A 38 -3.75 -7.99 -1.96
N ALA A 39 -2.51 -8.50 -2.01
CA ALA A 39 -1.97 -9.17 -3.20
C ALA A 39 -2.75 -10.44 -3.62
N ARG A 40 -3.52 -11.04 -2.70
CA ARG A 40 -4.44 -12.15 -3.01
C ARG A 40 -5.52 -11.81 -4.04
N ARG A 41 -5.77 -10.52 -4.29
CA ARG A 41 -6.71 -10.00 -5.29
C ARG A 41 -6.00 -8.99 -6.19
N PRO A 42 -5.29 -9.45 -7.24
CA PRO A 42 -4.45 -8.58 -8.07
C PRO A 42 -5.17 -7.37 -8.68
N ALA A 43 -6.42 -7.51 -9.09
CA ALA A 43 -7.20 -6.39 -9.62
C ALA A 43 -7.49 -5.32 -8.56
N GLU A 44 -7.89 -5.75 -7.35
CA GLU A 44 -8.14 -4.86 -6.21
C GLU A 44 -6.84 -4.18 -5.77
N TRP A 45 -5.73 -4.93 -5.72
CA TRP A 45 -4.40 -4.41 -5.40
C TRP A 45 -3.99 -3.28 -6.35
N ARG A 46 -4.11 -3.50 -7.68
CA ARG A 46 -3.75 -2.49 -8.68
C ARG A 46 -4.60 -1.24 -8.55
N ALA A 47 -5.91 -1.40 -8.37
CA ALA A 47 -6.81 -0.27 -8.18
C ALA A 47 -6.48 0.52 -6.90
N PHE A 48 -6.21 -0.18 -5.79
CA PHE A 48 -5.85 0.44 -4.52
C PHE A 48 -4.58 1.29 -4.64
N PHE A 49 -3.50 0.71 -5.16
CA PHE A 49 -2.23 1.43 -5.24
C PHE A 49 -2.23 2.52 -6.32
N ALA A 50 -2.95 2.35 -7.42
CA ALA A 50 -3.15 3.42 -8.38
C ALA A 50 -3.86 4.63 -7.75
N TYR A 51 -4.89 4.38 -6.92
CA TYR A 51 -5.60 5.45 -6.24
C TYR A 51 -4.78 6.08 -5.11
N HIS A 52 -4.05 5.28 -4.35
CA HIS A 52 -3.08 5.77 -3.37
C HIS A 52 -2.09 6.74 -4.02
N ASP A 53 -1.47 6.34 -5.14
CA ASP A 53 -0.46 7.17 -5.81
C ASP A 53 -1.07 8.46 -6.36
N ALA A 54 -2.27 8.36 -6.95
CA ALA A 54 -3.01 9.52 -7.46
C ALA A 54 -3.34 10.57 -6.39
N LEU A 55 -3.39 10.19 -5.11
CA LEU A 55 -3.65 11.09 -3.98
C LEU A 55 -2.37 11.51 -3.25
N MET A 56 -1.51 10.54 -2.91
CA MET A 56 -0.37 10.71 -2.02
C MET A 56 0.89 11.21 -2.74
N LEU A 57 1.02 10.93 -4.04
CA LEU A 57 2.17 11.30 -4.85
C LEU A 57 1.85 12.42 -5.85
N ARG A 58 0.62 12.95 -5.86
CA ARG A 58 0.22 14.06 -6.72
C ARG A 58 1.09 15.29 -6.47
N GLU A 59 1.88 15.66 -7.48
CA GLU A 59 2.82 16.77 -7.42
C GLU A 59 2.10 18.13 -7.38
N GLU A 60 1.02 18.30 -8.16
CA GLU A 60 0.21 19.54 -8.20
C GLU A 60 -0.76 19.69 -7.01
N SER A 61 -0.52 18.99 -5.91
CA SER A 61 -1.35 19.10 -4.72
C SER A 61 -1.01 20.35 -3.91
N ASN A 62 -2.03 21.09 -3.47
CA ASN A 62 -1.87 22.18 -2.49
C ASN A 62 -1.56 21.69 -1.06
N LEU A 63 -1.47 20.38 -0.87
CA LEU A 63 -1.08 19.74 0.38
C LEU A 63 0.32 19.14 0.23
N THR A 64 1.18 19.43 1.20
CA THR A 64 2.48 18.79 1.38
C THR A 64 2.33 17.30 1.72
N LYS A 65 3.44 16.54 1.61
CA LYS A 65 3.47 15.14 2.04
C LYS A 65 3.06 14.99 3.52
N GLY A 66 3.58 15.85 4.39
CA GLY A 66 3.28 15.81 5.82
C GLY A 66 1.81 16.10 6.13
N GLU A 67 1.18 17.07 5.45
CA GLU A 67 -0.25 17.38 5.65
C GLU A 67 -1.15 16.23 5.23
N ARG A 68 -0.81 15.52 4.15
CA ARG A 68 -1.54 14.31 3.75
C ARG A 68 -1.44 13.21 4.82
N GLU A 69 -0.25 12.99 5.38
CA GLU A 69 -0.07 12.03 6.47
C GLU A 69 -0.80 12.45 7.75
N MET A 70 -0.93 13.75 8.04
CA MET A 70 -1.75 14.22 9.16
C MET A 70 -3.21 13.85 8.98
N ILE A 71 -3.77 14.03 7.78
CA ILE A 71 -5.15 13.63 7.46
C ILE A 71 -5.31 12.11 7.66
N VAL A 72 -4.41 11.30 7.10
CA VAL A 72 -4.42 9.84 7.28
C VAL A 72 -4.35 9.47 8.76
N THR A 73 -3.42 10.06 9.51
CA THR A 73 -3.20 9.73 10.93
C THR A 73 -4.43 10.08 11.78
N THR A 74 -4.97 11.29 11.65
CA THR A 74 -6.12 11.74 12.44
C THR A 74 -7.37 10.93 12.11
N THR A 75 -7.62 10.62 10.83
CA THR A 75 -8.79 9.84 10.43
C THR A 75 -8.66 8.36 10.79
N SER A 76 -7.47 7.75 10.67
CA SER A 76 -7.23 6.37 11.13
C SER A 76 -7.39 6.25 12.64
N ALA A 77 -6.85 7.19 13.42
CA ALA A 77 -7.01 7.22 14.87
C ALA A 77 -8.49 7.32 15.28
N ALA A 78 -9.27 8.16 14.60
CA ALA A 78 -10.72 8.25 14.84
C ALA A 78 -11.47 6.94 14.52
N ASN A 79 -10.95 6.14 13.59
CA ASN A 79 -11.52 4.84 13.21
C ASN A 79 -10.94 3.65 13.98
N ASN A 80 -9.97 3.87 14.88
CA ASN A 80 -9.23 2.81 15.57
C ASN A 80 -8.60 1.79 14.59
N CYS A 81 -8.04 2.30 13.49
CA CYS A 81 -7.36 1.52 12.46
C CYS A 81 -5.85 1.52 12.64
#